data_AF-A0A1Y2ISM0-F1
#
_entry.id   AF-A0A1Y2ISM0-F1
#
_cell.length_a   1.000
_cell.length_b   1.000
_cell.length_c   1.000
_cell.angle_alpha   90.00
_cell.angle_beta   90.00
_cell.angle_gamma   90.00
#
_symmetry.space_group_name_H-M   'P 1'
#
loop_
_entity.id
_entity.type
_entity.pdbx_description
1 polymer ?
#
loop_
_entity_poly.entity_id
_entity_poly.type
_entity_poly.pdbx_seq_one_letter_code
_entity_poly.pdbx_strand_id
1 'polypeptide(L)'
;MQSEKLLHDRINLARLVRRLEKTVFGEGWPDDTASASCLPPWVATRGTLQKVKHARKLLQNVESNEDADNSSSARRYDELRRTLDRLERIVSEADMRYAPKVARPEPILPSLPPPVSVADASLVEPTPKIEDPSMTLLPAEPAPAMSTQDLLLTPSDAEAFTRGPINPSESLLPPSIPSTAEKSTSQATPAFLQNSAALHEELSAQLAQMATQLKRNAVHFADALEKDKTVVQETQEKLELNHDVMSKERVRLRDHRSKSWGTTWITILSIVVVLIGFLLTFFVIRIT
;
A
#
# COMPACT_ATOMS: atom_id res chain seq x y z
N MET A 1 2.42 -28.47 29.98
CA MET A 1 2.59 -27.21 29.22
C MET A 1 2.68 -27.44 27.71
N GLN A 2 3.56 -28.31 27.21
CA GLN A 2 3.59 -28.65 25.77
C GLN A 2 2.30 -29.36 25.33
N SER A 3 1.80 -30.32 26.12
CA SER A 3 0.52 -31.01 25.89
C SER A 3 -0.68 -30.07 25.76
N GLU A 4 -0.80 -29.06 26.62
CA GLU A 4 -1.89 -28.08 26.57
C GLU A 4 -1.83 -27.21 25.31
N LYS A 5 -0.62 -26.81 24.90
CA LYS A 5 -0.42 -26.08 23.64
C LYS A 5 -0.85 -26.92 22.43
N LEU A 6 -0.55 -28.22 22.43
CA LEU A 6 -0.96 -29.13 21.36
C LEU A 6 -2.49 -29.30 21.28
N LEU A 7 -3.15 -29.39 22.44
CA LEU A 7 -4.61 -29.41 22.49
C LEU A 7 -5.21 -28.12 21.92
N HIS A 8 -4.63 -26.97 22.25
CA HIS A 8 -5.05 -25.68 21.67
C HIS A 8 -4.83 -25.64 20.15
N ASP A 9 -3.67 -26.06 19.67
CA ASP A 9 -3.36 -26.07 18.24
C ASP A 9 -4.30 -27.01 17.48
N ARG A 10 -4.66 -28.16 18.05
CA ARG A 10 -5.65 -29.10 17.47
C ARG A 10 -7.05 -28.52 17.39
N ILE A 11 -7.53 -27.90 18.47
CA ILE A 11 -8.87 -27.26 18.52
C ILE A 11 -8.90 -26.09 17.54
N ASN A 12 -7.85 -25.28 17.50
CA ASN A 12 -7.74 -24.13 16.61
C ASN A 12 -7.67 -24.57 15.15
N LEU A 13 -6.95 -25.65 14.82
CA LEU A 13 -6.90 -26.22 13.48
C LEU A 13 -8.30 -26.62 13.00
N ALA A 14 -9.03 -27.40 13.79
CA ALA A 14 -10.38 -27.85 13.43
C ALA A 14 -11.35 -26.66 13.26
N ARG A 15 -11.28 -25.65 14.13
CA ARG A 15 -12.10 -24.44 14.02
C ARG A 15 -11.73 -23.60 12.79
N LEU A 16 -10.44 -23.45 12.52
CA LEU A 16 -9.93 -22.66 11.41
C LEU A 16 -10.30 -23.30 10.07
N VAL A 17 -10.12 -24.62 9.92
CA VAL A 17 -10.50 -25.35 8.70
C VAL A 17 -12.00 -25.25 8.45
N ARG A 18 -12.85 -25.49 9.45
CA ARG A 18 -14.30 -25.30 9.30
C ARG A 18 -14.69 -23.88 8.91
N ARG A 19 -14.02 -22.88 9.48
CA ARG A 19 -14.24 -21.48 9.11
C ARG A 19 -13.81 -21.22 7.67
N LEU A 20 -12.68 -21.77 7.24
CA LEU A 20 -12.18 -21.64 5.88
C LEU A 20 -13.11 -22.30 4.87
N GLU A 21 -13.56 -23.52 5.14
CA GLU A 21 -14.57 -24.20 4.34
C GLU A 21 -15.86 -23.37 4.25
N LYS A 22 -16.34 -22.84 5.38
CA LYS A 22 -17.52 -21.97 5.40
C LYS A 22 -17.30 -20.67 4.61
N THR A 23 -16.10 -20.09 4.62
CA THR A 23 -15.83 -18.85 3.87
C THR A 23 -15.63 -19.07 2.38
N VAL A 24 -15.10 -20.23 1.97
CA VAL A 24 -14.80 -20.53 0.56
C VAL A 24 -15.99 -21.19 -0.14
N PHE A 25 -16.72 -22.06 0.56
CA PHE A 25 -17.89 -22.76 0.01
C PHE A 25 -19.24 -22.17 0.45
N GLY A 26 -19.22 -21.17 1.34
CA GLY A 26 -20.44 -20.46 1.77
C GLY A 26 -20.61 -19.12 1.05
N GLU A 27 -21.72 -18.47 1.36
CA GLU A 27 -22.25 -17.24 0.74
C GLU A 27 -21.36 -15.97 0.88
N GLY A 28 -20.15 -16.09 1.45
CA GLY A 28 -19.20 -15.00 1.63
C GLY A 28 -17.99 -15.03 0.70
N TRP A 29 -17.96 -15.94 -0.28
CA TRP A 29 -16.90 -15.98 -1.28
C TRP A 29 -17.16 -14.93 -2.37
N PRO A 30 -16.16 -14.11 -2.75
CA PRO A 30 -16.36 -12.93 -3.60
C PRO A 30 -16.70 -13.24 -5.07
N ASP A 31 -16.94 -14.49 -5.46
CA ASP A 31 -17.27 -14.86 -6.85
C ASP A 31 -18.65 -14.36 -7.31
N ASP A 32 -19.66 -14.26 -6.42
CA ASP A 32 -21.06 -14.14 -6.89
C ASP A 32 -21.89 -12.94 -6.37
N THR A 33 -21.37 -12.10 -5.48
CA THR A 33 -22.12 -10.92 -5.02
C THR A 33 -21.32 -9.64 -5.19
N ALA A 34 -21.65 -8.90 -6.25
CA ALA A 34 -21.27 -7.51 -6.47
C ALA A 34 -21.78 -6.53 -5.38
N SER A 35 -22.24 -7.03 -4.21
CA SER A 35 -23.13 -6.29 -3.31
C SER A 35 -22.97 -6.73 -1.85
N ALA A 36 -21.83 -6.49 -1.18
CA ALA A 36 -21.79 -6.39 0.30
C ALA A 36 -20.44 -6.06 0.93
N SER A 37 -19.30 -6.43 0.33
CA SER A 37 -18.01 -6.29 1.02
C SER A 37 -17.26 -5.00 0.64
N CYS A 38 -16.97 -4.18 1.65
CA CYS A 38 -16.24 -2.90 1.57
C CYS A 38 -14.77 -3.05 1.13
N LEU A 39 -14.24 -4.29 1.07
CA LEU A 39 -12.86 -4.57 0.72
C LEU A 39 -12.77 -5.11 -0.72
N PRO A 40 -11.72 -4.75 -1.48
CA PRO A 40 -11.50 -5.31 -2.81
C PRO A 40 -11.42 -6.85 -2.77
N PRO A 41 -12.06 -7.57 -3.71
CA PRO A 41 -12.06 -9.04 -3.77
C PRO A 41 -10.67 -9.69 -3.64
N TRP A 42 -9.64 -9.09 -4.26
CA TRP A 42 -8.26 -9.57 -4.19
C TRP A 42 -7.63 -9.51 -2.79
N VAL A 43 -8.06 -8.57 -1.94
CA VAL A 43 -7.59 -8.47 -0.56
C VAL A 43 -8.18 -9.61 0.27
N ALA A 44 -9.44 -9.96 0.01
CA ALA A 44 -10.12 -11.06 0.67
C ALA A 44 -9.50 -12.42 0.30
N THR A 45 -9.23 -12.66 -0.99
CA THR A 45 -8.57 -13.90 -1.47
C THR A 45 -7.16 -14.05 -0.89
N ARG A 46 -6.39 -12.97 -0.84
CA ARG A 46 -5.04 -13.01 -0.25
C ARG A 46 -5.07 -13.26 1.25
N GLY A 47 -6.06 -12.69 1.95
CA GLY A 47 -6.28 -12.92 3.37
C GLY A 47 -6.70 -14.37 3.68
N THR A 48 -7.53 -14.98 2.84
CA THR A 48 -7.90 -16.41 2.98
C THR A 48 -6.73 -17.32 2.66
N LEU A 49 -5.91 -16.99 1.65
CA LEU A 49 -4.68 -17.73 1.31
C LEU A 49 -3.70 -17.77 2.49
N GLN A 50 -3.49 -16.65 3.18
CA GLN A 50 -2.65 -16.61 4.37
C GLN A 50 -3.19 -17.51 5.49
N LYS A 51 -4.52 -17.53 5.69
CA LYS A 51 -5.15 -18.41 6.68
C LYS A 51 -4.99 -19.89 6.33
N VAL A 52 -5.07 -20.26 5.05
CA VAL A 52 -4.79 -21.62 4.56
C VAL A 52 -3.34 -22.02 4.85
N LYS A 53 -2.37 -21.13 4.56
CA LYS A 53 -0.95 -21.36 4.89
C LYS A 53 -0.71 -21.52 6.39
N HIS A 54 -1.37 -20.71 7.20
CA HIS A 54 -1.31 -20.83 8.66
C HIS A 54 -1.91 -22.16 9.14
N ALA A 55 -3.05 -22.59 8.59
CA ALA A 55 -3.66 -23.88 8.92
C ALA A 55 -2.72 -25.06 8.57
N ARG A 56 -2.02 -25.02 7.43
CA ARG A 56 -1.00 -26.02 7.06
C ARG A 56 0.15 -26.08 8.06
N LYS A 57 0.63 -24.91 8.53
CA LYS A 57 1.65 -24.85 9.58
C LYS A 57 1.15 -25.43 10.91
N LEU A 58 -0.11 -25.17 11.26
CA LEU A 58 -0.71 -25.71 12.49
C LEU A 58 -0.87 -27.24 12.41
N LEU A 59 -1.28 -27.76 11.26
CA LEU A 59 -1.37 -29.19 10.99
C LEU A 59 0.01 -29.87 11.13
N GLN A 60 1.05 -29.29 10.54
CA GLN A 60 2.42 -29.81 10.64
C GLN A 60 2.93 -29.82 12.09
N ASN A 61 2.62 -28.78 12.87
CA ASN A 61 3.01 -28.70 14.29
C ASN A 61 2.30 -29.74 15.14
N VAL A 62 1.02 -30.01 14.87
CA VAL A 62 0.24 -31.02 15.60
C VAL A 62 0.74 -32.43 15.25
N GLU A 63 1.00 -32.70 13.97
CA GLU A 63 1.51 -33.99 13.51
C GLU A 63 2.92 -34.29 14.03
N SER A 64 3.81 -33.29 14.06
CA SER A 64 5.20 -33.47 14.54
C SER A 64 5.30 -33.78 16.03
N ASN A 65 4.23 -33.54 16.80
CA ASN A 65 4.20 -33.73 18.25
C ASN A 65 3.21 -34.81 18.70
N GLU A 66 2.44 -35.40 17.78
CA GLU A 66 1.53 -36.50 18.11
C GLU A 66 2.26 -37.81 17.79
N ASP A 67 2.36 -38.68 18.80
CA ASP A 67 3.04 -39.97 18.66
C ASP A 67 2.34 -40.83 17.59
N ALA A 68 3.15 -41.48 16.74
CA ALA A 68 2.72 -42.20 15.53
C ALA A 68 1.78 -43.41 15.76
N ASP A 69 1.46 -43.73 17.01
CA ASP A 69 0.72 -44.94 17.40
C ASP A 69 -0.81 -44.83 17.21
N ASN A 70 -1.35 -43.63 16.97
CA ASN A 70 -2.78 -43.45 16.81
C ASN A 70 -3.22 -43.43 15.33
N SER A 71 -3.43 -44.62 14.76
CA SER A 71 -3.91 -44.79 13.37
C SER A 71 -5.20 -44.03 13.04
N SER A 72 -6.03 -43.71 14.04
CA SER A 72 -7.26 -42.94 13.89
C SER A 72 -7.02 -41.43 13.70
N SER A 73 -5.96 -40.87 14.28
CA SER A 73 -5.62 -39.45 14.11
C SER A 73 -4.90 -39.21 12.79
N ALA A 74 -4.06 -40.14 12.34
CA ALA A 74 -3.45 -40.13 11.00
C ALA A 74 -4.50 -39.94 9.89
N ARG A 75 -5.56 -40.75 9.89
CA ARG A 75 -6.66 -40.62 8.91
C ARG A 75 -7.36 -39.26 8.95
N ARG A 76 -7.51 -38.67 10.14
CA ARG A 76 -8.13 -37.34 10.30
C ARG A 76 -7.22 -36.24 9.75
N TYR A 77 -5.90 -36.37 9.95
CA TYR A 77 -4.94 -35.42 9.41
C TYR A 77 -4.84 -35.51 7.89
N ASP A 78 -4.91 -36.70 7.32
CA ASP A 78 -4.96 -36.88 5.86
C ASP A 78 -6.21 -36.25 5.24
N GLU A 79 -7.37 -36.35 5.91
CA GLU A 79 -8.58 -35.65 5.48
C GLU A 79 -8.41 -34.12 5.57
N LEU A 80 -7.80 -33.63 6.64
CA LEU A 80 -7.48 -32.20 6.80
C LEU A 80 -6.47 -31.70 5.75
N ARG A 81 -5.52 -32.55 5.31
CA ARG A 81 -4.61 -32.21 4.19
C ARG A 81 -5.38 -32.07 2.89
N ARG A 82 -6.21 -33.05 2.55
CA ARG A 82 -7.00 -33.05 1.31
C ARG A 82 -7.94 -31.85 1.24
N THR A 83 -8.59 -31.51 2.34
CA THR A 83 -9.46 -30.32 2.42
C THR A 83 -8.66 -29.02 2.26
N LEU A 84 -7.50 -28.89 2.93
CA LEU A 84 -6.64 -27.72 2.77
C LEU A 84 -6.07 -27.59 1.36
N ASP A 85 -5.68 -28.68 0.70
CA ASP A 85 -5.18 -28.67 -0.67
C ASP A 85 -6.27 -28.27 -1.66
N ARG A 86 -7.50 -28.75 -1.44
CA ARG A 86 -8.68 -28.33 -2.22
C ARG A 86 -8.95 -26.84 -2.04
N LEU A 87 -8.94 -26.35 -0.80
CA LEU A 87 -9.15 -24.93 -0.50
C LEU A 87 -8.04 -24.06 -1.11
N GLU A 88 -6.78 -24.47 -1.00
CA GLU A 88 -5.65 -23.74 -1.59
C GLU A 88 -5.80 -23.62 -3.10
N ARG A 89 -6.23 -24.69 -3.79
CA ARG A 89 -6.46 -24.66 -5.23
C ARG A 89 -7.51 -23.62 -5.63
N ILE A 90 -8.66 -23.63 -4.95
CA ILE A 90 -9.78 -22.70 -5.22
C ILE A 90 -9.37 -21.25 -4.94
N VAL A 91 -8.74 -21.01 -3.79
CA VAL A 91 -8.31 -19.67 -3.39
C VAL A 91 -7.22 -19.14 -4.31
N SER A 92 -6.27 -19.99 -4.73
CA SER A 92 -5.20 -19.59 -5.65
C SER A 92 -5.74 -19.30 -7.05
N GLU A 93 -6.74 -20.06 -7.51
CA GLU A 93 -7.41 -19.78 -8.78
C GLU A 93 -8.13 -18.42 -8.74
N ALA A 94 -8.85 -18.12 -7.65
CA ALA A 94 -9.47 -16.81 -7.48
C ALA A 94 -8.44 -15.69 -7.36
N ASP A 95 -7.34 -15.89 -6.63
CA ASP A 95 -6.26 -14.89 -6.53
C ASP A 95 -5.70 -14.54 -7.91
N MET A 96 -5.50 -15.53 -8.77
CA MET A 96 -5.08 -15.31 -10.16
C MET A 96 -6.13 -14.55 -10.99
N ARG A 97 -7.42 -14.72 -10.71
CA ARG A 97 -8.51 -14.00 -11.39
C ARG A 97 -8.62 -12.54 -10.93
N TYR A 98 -8.41 -12.27 -9.65
CA TYR A 98 -8.58 -10.95 -9.06
C TYR A 98 -7.29 -10.15 -8.90
N ALA A 99 -6.11 -10.74 -9.15
CA ALA A 99 -4.82 -10.07 -9.05
C ALA A 99 -4.84 -8.76 -9.86
N PRO A 100 -4.67 -7.59 -9.20
CA PRO A 100 -4.65 -6.32 -9.89
C PRO A 100 -3.55 -6.33 -10.95
N LYS A 101 -3.94 -6.16 -12.22
CA LYS A 101 -2.96 -5.95 -13.29
C LYS A 101 -2.25 -4.64 -12.96
N VAL A 102 -0.96 -4.74 -12.64
CA VAL A 102 -0.11 -3.58 -12.31
C VAL A 102 0.00 -2.71 -13.55
N ALA A 103 -0.95 -1.79 -13.73
CA ALA A 103 -0.87 -0.76 -14.74
C ALA A 103 0.05 0.33 -14.19
N ARG A 104 1.19 0.53 -14.84
CA ARG A 104 2.01 1.72 -14.63
C ARG A 104 1.10 2.92 -14.92
N PRO A 105 0.96 3.90 -14.01
CA PRO A 105 0.12 5.07 -14.27
C PRO A 105 0.60 5.73 -15.56
N GLU A 106 -0.35 6.11 -16.42
CA GLU A 106 -0.04 6.78 -17.67
C GLU A 106 0.74 8.07 -17.37
N PRO A 107 1.81 8.37 -18.12
CA PRO A 107 2.61 9.56 -17.89
C PRO A 107 1.71 10.80 -18.01
N ILE A 108 1.73 11.65 -16.98
CA ILE A 108 0.87 12.86 -16.84
C ILE A 108 1.34 14.02 -17.74
N LEU A 109 2.43 13.81 -18.50
CA LEU A 109 3.02 14.81 -19.37
C LEU A 109 2.12 15.33 -20.52
N PRO A 110 1.24 14.52 -21.16
CA PRO A 110 0.40 14.98 -22.25
C PRO A 110 -0.94 15.60 -21.79
N SER A 111 -1.29 15.51 -20.50
CA SER A 111 -2.52 16.11 -19.95
C SER A 111 -2.32 17.53 -19.43
N LEU A 112 -1.10 18.06 -19.52
CA LEU A 112 -0.85 19.46 -19.19
C LEU A 112 -1.36 20.32 -20.34
N PRO A 113 -2.30 21.25 -20.09
CA PRO A 113 -2.81 22.12 -21.14
C PRO A 113 -1.65 22.96 -21.71
N PRO A 114 -1.53 23.06 -23.05
CA PRO A 114 -0.55 23.95 -23.64
C PRO A 114 -0.82 25.37 -23.13
N PRO A 115 0.22 26.13 -22.74
CA PRO A 115 0.05 27.48 -22.24
C PRO A 115 -0.72 28.31 -23.27
N VAL A 116 -1.84 28.86 -22.83
CA VAL A 116 -2.65 29.80 -23.61
C VAL A 116 -1.74 30.96 -23.99
N SER A 117 -1.50 31.10 -25.29
CA SER A 117 -0.79 32.26 -25.83
C SER A 117 -1.68 33.47 -25.59
N VAL A 118 -1.33 34.27 -24.58
CA VAL A 118 -1.94 35.57 -24.30
C VAL A 118 -1.39 36.57 -25.33
N ALA A 119 -1.70 36.35 -26.60
CA ALA A 119 -1.79 37.42 -27.57
C ALA A 119 -3.21 37.98 -27.46
N ASP A 120 -3.32 39.29 -27.34
CA ASP A 120 -4.55 40.07 -27.17
C ASP A 120 -5.16 40.13 -25.76
N ALA A 121 -4.38 40.60 -24.78
CA ALA A 121 -4.96 41.48 -23.76
C ALA A 121 -3.93 42.45 -23.18
N SER A 122 -4.24 43.74 -23.36
CA SER A 122 -3.69 44.93 -22.70
C SER A 122 -2.34 45.45 -23.19
N LEU A 123 -2.44 46.41 -24.11
CA LEU A 123 -1.62 47.61 -24.07
C LEU A 123 -2.48 48.76 -23.51
N VAL A 124 -1.80 49.72 -22.88
CA VAL A 124 -2.27 51.06 -22.43
C VAL A 124 -2.54 51.20 -20.91
N GLU A 125 -1.43 51.35 -20.19
CA GLU A 125 -1.16 52.33 -19.11
C GLU A 125 -1.32 53.80 -19.63
N PRO A 126 -1.27 54.92 -18.86
CA PRO A 126 -1.58 55.28 -17.46
C PRO A 126 -2.50 56.53 -17.33
N THR A 127 -2.98 56.90 -16.13
CA THR A 127 -2.68 58.18 -15.38
C THR A 127 -3.69 58.46 -14.24
N PRO A 128 -3.30 59.22 -13.19
CA PRO A 128 -3.93 59.22 -11.86
C PRO A 128 -4.96 60.34 -11.65
N LYS A 129 -5.89 60.15 -10.70
CA LYS A 129 -6.50 61.23 -9.91
C LYS A 129 -7.20 60.72 -8.64
N ILE A 130 -7.12 61.59 -7.65
CA ILE A 130 -7.54 61.56 -6.24
C ILE A 130 -9.06 61.42 -6.08
N GLU A 131 -9.55 60.71 -5.06
CA GLU A 131 -10.64 61.09 -4.13
C GLU A 131 -10.94 59.97 -3.09
N ASP A 132 -10.85 60.32 -1.80
CA ASP A 132 -11.33 59.60 -0.60
C ASP A 132 -12.90 59.50 -0.58
N PRO A 133 -13.63 58.96 0.44
CA PRO A 133 -13.26 58.40 1.76
C PRO A 133 -14.03 57.13 2.21
N SER A 134 -13.72 56.67 3.44
CA SER A 134 -14.60 55.90 4.36
C SER A 134 -14.72 54.38 4.08
N MET A 135 -14.77 53.47 5.05
CA MET A 135 -15.05 53.57 6.49
C MET A 135 -14.63 52.23 7.15
N THR A 136 -14.12 52.33 8.38
CA THR A 136 -14.44 51.41 9.50
C THR A 136 -14.00 49.95 9.43
N LEU A 137 -12.90 49.63 10.13
CA LEU A 137 -12.70 48.30 10.72
C LEU A 137 -12.30 48.45 12.18
N LEU A 138 -13.11 47.87 13.06
CA LEU A 138 -12.84 47.14 14.31
C LEU A 138 -14.22 46.82 14.94
N PRO A 139 -14.42 45.82 15.84
CA PRO A 139 -13.50 44.78 16.35
C PRO A 139 -14.16 43.38 16.55
N ALA A 140 -13.39 42.46 17.15
CA ALA A 140 -13.79 41.41 18.12
C ALA A 140 -13.93 39.95 17.65
N GLU A 141 -13.01 39.11 18.18
CA GLU A 141 -13.17 37.68 18.52
C GLU A 141 -14.24 37.50 19.61
N PRO A 142 -14.96 36.35 19.72
CA PRO A 142 -14.39 35.09 20.23
C PRO A 142 -14.92 33.78 19.56
N ALA A 143 -14.26 32.64 19.86
CA ALA A 143 -14.43 31.24 19.41
C ALA A 143 -15.83 30.58 19.62
N PRO A 144 -16.08 29.23 19.46
CA PRO A 144 -15.36 28.11 18.80
C PRO A 144 -16.27 27.11 17.97
N ALA A 145 -15.65 26.08 17.39
CA ALA A 145 -16.15 24.68 17.21
C ALA A 145 -16.72 24.16 15.86
N MET A 146 -16.43 22.87 15.62
CA MET A 146 -17.13 21.86 14.78
C MET A 146 -16.81 21.84 13.27
N SER A 147 -16.23 20.75 12.73
CA SER A 147 -16.84 19.48 12.30
C SER A 147 -16.95 19.42 10.77
N THR A 148 -15.91 18.94 10.09
CA THR A 148 -15.91 18.71 8.64
C THR A 148 -16.51 17.33 8.32
N GLN A 149 -17.84 17.30 8.22
CA GLN A 149 -18.59 16.25 7.52
C GLN A 149 -19.33 16.91 6.36
N ASP A 150 -18.65 17.17 5.25
CA ASP A 150 -19.33 17.65 4.04
C ASP A 150 -18.52 17.49 2.74
N LEU A 151 -18.08 16.26 2.44
CA LEU A 151 -17.47 15.98 1.14
C LEU A 151 -17.79 14.56 0.65
N LEU A 152 -19.08 14.24 0.65
CA LEU A 152 -19.65 13.18 -0.18
C LEU A 152 -20.86 13.73 -0.92
N LEU A 153 -20.68 14.20 -2.16
CA LEU A 153 -21.74 14.14 -3.17
C LEU A 153 -21.16 13.78 -4.55
N THR A 154 -21.75 12.71 -5.07
CA THR A 154 -21.57 11.97 -6.33
C THR A 154 -21.90 12.80 -7.58
N PRO A 155 -21.29 12.50 -8.75
CA PRO A 155 -21.52 13.22 -10.02
C PRO A 155 -22.71 12.65 -10.82
N SER A 156 -23.39 13.49 -11.60
CA SER A 156 -24.23 13.04 -12.73
C SER A 156 -24.33 14.11 -13.85
N ASP A 157 -24.16 13.60 -15.08
CA ASP A 157 -24.73 13.98 -16.39
C ASP A 157 -24.45 15.34 -17.08
N ALA A 158 -23.85 15.28 -18.29
CA ALA A 158 -24.50 15.65 -19.57
C ALA A 158 -23.54 15.57 -20.79
N GLU A 159 -23.82 14.62 -21.70
CA GLU A 159 -23.88 14.71 -23.18
C GLU A 159 -22.87 15.66 -23.91
N ALA A 160 -21.85 15.20 -24.64
CA ALA A 160 -21.87 14.51 -25.95
C ALA A 160 -22.52 15.30 -27.12
N PHE A 161 -21.70 15.99 -27.93
CA PHE A 161 -21.99 16.34 -29.33
C PHE A 161 -20.84 15.86 -30.25
N THR A 162 -21.13 14.77 -30.97
CA THR A 162 -20.76 14.39 -32.36
C THR A 162 -19.49 14.92 -33.04
N ARG A 163 -18.61 14.01 -33.53
CA ARG A 163 -18.41 13.69 -34.98
C ARG A 163 -17.26 12.68 -35.24
N GLY A 164 -17.59 11.58 -35.92
CA GLY A 164 -16.86 11.00 -37.07
C GLY A 164 -15.49 10.30 -36.88
N PRO A 165 -15.26 9.10 -37.49
CA PRO A 165 -13.96 8.42 -37.45
C PRO A 165 -13.05 8.92 -38.57
N ILE A 166 -11.85 9.41 -38.26
CA ILE A 166 -10.83 9.72 -39.26
C ILE A 166 -9.51 9.08 -38.84
N ASN A 167 -9.02 8.17 -39.70
CA ASN A 167 -7.75 7.47 -39.62
C ASN A 167 -6.55 8.43 -39.53
N PRO A 168 -5.55 8.18 -38.66
CA PRO A 168 -4.29 8.92 -38.65
C PRO A 168 -3.20 8.20 -39.47
N SER A 169 -3.37 8.06 -40.79
CA SER A 169 -2.34 7.43 -41.65
C SER A 169 -2.00 8.17 -42.96
N GLU A 170 -2.56 9.35 -43.23
CA GLU A 170 -2.15 10.14 -44.39
C GLU A 170 -1.96 11.61 -43.99
N SER A 171 -0.70 12.05 -43.99
CA SER A 171 -0.24 13.43 -44.25
C SER A 171 0.93 13.80 -43.34
N LEU A 172 2.14 13.32 -43.67
CA LEU A 172 3.43 13.98 -43.40
C LEU A 172 4.51 13.40 -44.34
N LEU A 173 4.28 13.45 -45.66
CA LEU A 173 5.38 13.34 -46.63
C LEU A 173 5.81 14.74 -47.05
N PRO A 174 7.11 15.08 -46.97
CA PRO A 174 7.64 16.36 -47.45
C PRO A 174 7.71 16.37 -48.99
N PRO A 175 7.41 17.50 -49.67
CA PRO A 175 7.59 17.60 -51.11
C PRO A 175 9.06 17.84 -51.47
N SER A 176 9.61 16.87 -52.22
CA SER A 176 10.37 17.05 -53.46
C SER A 176 11.48 18.12 -53.50
N ILE A 177 12.73 17.65 -53.50
CA ILE A 177 13.93 18.40 -53.89
C ILE A 177 14.06 18.38 -55.42
N PRO A 178 14.31 19.51 -56.11
CA PRO A 178 14.98 19.50 -57.40
C PRO A 178 16.47 19.87 -57.23
N SER A 179 17.33 18.93 -57.62
CA SER A 179 18.76 19.15 -57.84
C SER A 179 18.98 19.84 -59.19
N THR A 180 20.04 20.66 -59.23
CA THR A 180 20.79 21.16 -60.39
C THR A 180 20.32 22.47 -61.04
N ALA A 181 21.01 23.57 -60.75
CA ALA A 181 21.70 24.40 -61.75
C ALA A 181 22.59 25.46 -61.06
N GLU A 182 23.78 25.62 -61.60
CA GLU A 182 24.88 26.41 -61.08
C GLU A 182 24.72 27.93 -61.28
N LYS A 183 25.46 28.66 -60.42
CA LYS A 183 26.12 29.95 -60.69
C LYS A 183 25.23 31.15 -61.04
N SER A 184 25.03 32.03 -60.06
CA SER A 184 24.99 33.48 -60.26
C SER A 184 25.33 34.21 -58.95
N THR A 185 26.49 34.84 -58.93
CA THR A 185 26.92 35.86 -57.96
C THR A 185 25.90 36.99 -57.86
N SER A 186 25.33 37.27 -56.67
CA SER A 186 25.00 38.64 -56.22
C SER A 186 24.56 38.69 -54.74
N GLN A 187 25.39 39.31 -53.90
CA GLN A 187 25.06 40.14 -52.73
C GLN A 187 23.71 39.88 -52.00
N ALA A 188 23.75 39.04 -50.95
CA ALA A 188 22.72 39.01 -49.90
C ALA A 188 23.30 38.46 -48.56
N THR A 189 24.38 39.05 -48.07
CA THR A 189 25.14 38.56 -46.90
C THR A 189 24.99 39.30 -45.54
N PRO A 190 23.95 40.11 -45.25
CA PRO A 190 23.69 40.54 -43.86
C PRO A 190 22.46 39.89 -43.21
N ALA A 191 21.38 39.62 -43.97
CA ALA A 191 20.08 39.25 -43.39
C ALA A 191 20.02 37.80 -42.86
N PHE A 192 20.70 36.85 -43.51
CA PHE A 192 20.74 35.46 -43.07
C PHE A 192 21.60 35.25 -41.81
N LEU A 193 22.72 36.00 -41.72
CA LEU A 193 23.57 36.01 -40.52
C LEU A 193 22.85 36.68 -39.33
N GLN A 194 22.09 37.75 -39.59
CA GLN A 194 21.24 38.38 -38.57
C GLN A 194 20.10 37.47 -38.09
N ASN A 195 19.46 36.73 -38.99
CA ASN A 195 18.41 35.76 -38.63
C ASN A 195 18.99 34.60 -37.79
N SER A 196 20.14 34.06 -38.19
CA SER A 196 20.82 33.02 -37.41
C SER A 196 21.23 33.53 -36.03
N ALA A 197 21.75 34.77 -35.92
CA ALA A 197 22.08 35.39 -34.64
C ALA A 197 20.83 35.62 -33.76
N ALA A 198 19.71 36.05 -34.36
CA ALA A 198 18.44 36.21 -33.66
C ALA A 198 17.88 34.87 -33.15
N LEU A 199 18.00 33.79 -33.93
CA LEU A 199 17.61 32.44 -33.53
C LEU A 199 18.49 31.94 -32.36
N HIS A 200 19.80 32.18 -32.42
CA HIS A 200 20.70 31.84 -31.32
C HIS A 200 20.37 32.62 -30.04
N GLU A 201 20.02 33.90 -30.16
CA GLU A 201 19.58 34.72 -29.03
C GLU A 201 18.26 34.19 -28.45
N GLU A 202 17.29 33.83 -29.29
CA GLU A 202 16.01 33.26 -28.86
C GLU A 202 16.17 31.90 -28.15
N LEU A 203 17.01 31.02 -28.67
CA LEU A 203 17.34 29.76 -28.01
C LEU A 203 18.06 29.99 -26.68
N SER A 204 18.98 30.96 -26.62
CA SER A 204 19.67 31.30 -25.38
C SER A 204 18.72 31.87 -24.33
N ALA A 205 17.74 32.69 -24.75
CA ALA A 205 16.70 33.23 -23.90
C ALA A 205 15.74 32.12 -23.40
N GLN A 206 15.35 31.19 -24.26
CA GLN A 206 14.56 30.02 -23.87
C GLN A 206 15.33 29.12 -22.88
N LEU A 207 16.63 28.91 -23.10
CA LEU A 207 17.46 28.12 -22.19
C LEU A 207 17.61 28.81 -20.82
N ALA A 208 17.78 30.13 -20.81
CA ALA A 208 17.80 30.91 -19.57
C ALA A 208 16.47 30.82 -18.82
N GLN A 209 15.34 30.93 -19.53
CA GLN A 209 14.01 30.77 -18.93
C GLN A 209 13.80 29.35 -18.40
N MET A 210 14.15 28.32 -19.16
CA MET A 210 14.11 26.93 -18.69
C MET A 210 15.00 26.71 -17.47
N ALA A 211 16.22 27.26 -17.45
CA ALA A 211 17.11 27.15 -16.31
C ALA A 211 16.51 27.81 -15.05
N THR A 212 15.83 28.96 -15.20
CA THR A 212 15.14 29.60 -14.08
C THR A 212 13.94 28.79 -13.58
N GLN A 213 13.18 28.16 -14.49
CA GLN A 213 12.07 27.30 -14.13
C GLN A 213 12.56 26.01 -13.45
N LEU A 214 13.62 25.40 -13.97
CA LEU A 214 14.24 24.22 -13.39
C LEU A 214 14.79 24.53 -11.99
N LYS A 215 15.40 25.72 -11.80
CA LYS A 215 15.83 26.20 -10.48
C LYS A 215 14.64 26.37 -9.54
N ARG A 216 13.53 26.93 -10.00
CA ARG A 216 12.32 27.09 -9.18
C ARG A 216 11.71 25.75 -8.79
N ASN A 217 11.69 24.79 -9.71
CA ASN A 217 11.27 23.41 -9.44
C ASN A 217 12.21 22.73 -8.44
N ALA A 218 13.53 22.93 -8.57
CA ALA A 218 14.52 22.37 -7.64
C ALA A 218 14.36 22.93 -6.21
N VAL A 219 14.11 24.23 -6.06
CA VAL A 219 13.81 24.84 -4.75
C VAL A 219 12.53 24.26 -4.16
N HIS A 220 11.46 24.15 -4.95
CA HIS A 220 10.21 23.55 -4.50
C HIS A 220 10.38 22.07 -4.09
N PHE A 221 11.19 21.30 -4.82
CA PHE A 221 11.50 19.92 -4.44
C PHE A 221 12.36 19.85 -3.18
N ALA A 222 13.26 20.80 -2.95
CA ALA A 222 14.03 20.86 -1.70
C ALA A 222 13.10 21.13 -0.50
N ASP A 223 12.17 22.09 -0.62
CA ASP A 223 11.20 22.40 0.44
C ASP A 223 10.24 21.22 0.71
N ALA A 224 9.82 20.51 -0.35
CA ALA A 224 8.99 19.32 -0.23
C ALA A 224 9.76 18.17 0.45
N LEU A 225 11.02 17.96 0.09
CA LEU A 225 11.87 16.95 0.71
C LEU A 225 12.17 17.27 2.18
N GLU A 226 12.30 18.54 2.54
CA GLU A 226 12.47 18.94 3.94
C GLU A 226 11.22 18.61 4.76
N LYS A 227 10.03 18.93 4.24
CA LYS A 227 8.75 18.54 4.87
C LYS A 227 8.64 17.02 4.99
N ASP A 228 8.90 16.28 3.92
CA ASP A 228 8.84 14.81 3.93
C ASP A 228 9.83 14.22 4.94
N LYS A 229 11.03 14.78 5.05
CA LYS A 229 12.02 14.37 6.06
C LYS A 229 11.49 14.57 7.49
N THR A 230 10.82 15.68 7.78
CA THR A 230 10.23 15.91 9.11
C THR A 230 9.14 14.88 9.42
N VAL A 231 8.29 14.54 8.45
CA VAL A 231 7.25 13.51 8.61
C VAL A 231 7.88 12.14 8.83
N VAL A 232 8.93 11.79 8.07
CA VAL A 232 9.65 10.52 8.24
C VAL A 232 10.27 10.44 9.64
N GLN A 233 10.91 11.51 10.13
CA GLN A 233 11.47 11.55 11.48
C GLN A 233 10.38 11.37 12.55
N GLU A 234 9.24 12.07 12.44
CA GLU A 234 8.13 11.93 13.38
C GLU A 234 7.56 10.49 13.36
N THR A 235 7.43 9.89 12.18
CA THR A 235 6.97 8.50 12.08
C THR A 235 7.99 7.51 12.63
N GLN A 236 9.29 7.77 12.47
CA GLN A 236 10.35 6.97 13.06
C GLN A 236 10.30 7.04 14.59
N GLU A 237 10.18 8.24 15.17
CA GLU A 237 10.06 8.40 16.63
C GLU A 237 8.83 7.66 17.17
N LYS A 238 7.68 7.78 16.51
CA LYS A 238 6.46 7.05 16.90
C LYS A 238 6.64 5.53 16.79
N LEU A 239 7.37 5.07 15.77
CA LEU A 239 7.64 3.66 15.57
C LEU A 239 8.60 3.11 16.63
N GLU A 240 9.64 3.86 16.98
CA GLU A 240 10.60 3.52 18.04
C GLU A 240 9.89 3.45 19.39
N LEU A 241 9.07 4.45 19.73
CA LEU A 241 8.27 4.43 20.96
C LEU A 241 7.30 3.24 21.01
N ASN A 242 6.62 2.93 19.90
CA ASN A 242 5.74 1.78 19.83
C ASN A 242 6.50 0.46 19.99
N HIS A 243 7.65 0.35 19.34
CA HIS A 243 8.52 -0.82 19.41
C HIS A 243 9.06 -1.04 20.83
N ASP A 244 9.43 0.02 21.54
CA ASP A 244 9.89 -0.04 22.92
C ASP A 244 8.78 -0.46 23.88
N VAL A 245 7.56 0.07 23.72
CA VAL A 245 6.38 -0.37 24.48
C VAL A 245 6.13 -1.86 24.23
N MET A 246 6.12 -2.28 22.96
CA MET A 246 5.90 -3.68 22.61
C MET A 246 6.98 -4.60 23.19
N SER A 247 8.25 -4.18 23.12
CA SER A 247 9.39 -4.96 23.63
C SER A 247 9.34 -5.07 25.16
N LYS A 248 9.00 -3.98 25.86
CA LYS A 248 8.84 -3.95 27.31
C LYS A 248 7.68 -4.83 27.77
N GLU A 249 6.55 -4.78 27.07
CA GLU A 249 5.40 -5.66 27.34
C GLU A 249 5.75 -7.14 27.08
N ARG A 250 6.48 -7.44 26.01
CA ARG A 250 6.97 -8.81 25.73
C ARG A 250 7.88 -9.33 26.84
N VAL A 251 8.79 -8.51 27.36
CA VAL A 251 9.66 -8.90 28.48
C VAL A 251 8.84 -9.12 29.74
N ARG A 252 7.91 -8.21 30.06
CA ARG A 252 7.03 -8.36 31.23
C ARG A 252 6.17 -9.62 31.14
N LEU A 253 5.58 -9.91 29.98
CA LEU A 253 4.81 -11.15 29.75
C LEU A 253 5.69 -12.40 29.87
N ARG A 254 6.94 -12.34 29.41
CA ARG A 254 7.91 -13.43 29.55
C ARG A 254 8.31 -13.66 31.01
N ASP A 255 8.49 -12.59 31.78
CA ASP A 255 8.82 -12.67 33.20
C ASP A 255 7.65 -13.23 34.02
N HIS A 256 6.42 -12.82 33.73
CA HIS A 256 5.23 -13.44 34.34
C HIS A 256 5.08 -14.92 33.96
N ARG A 257 5.38 -15.29 32.71
CA ARG A 257 5.30 -16.69 32.26
C ARG A 257 6.37 -17.57 32.89
N SER A 258 7.61 -17.09 33.00
CA SER A 258 8.72 -17.85 33.61
C SER A 258 8.55 -18.01 35.13
N LYS A 259 8.03 -16.99 35.81
CA LYS A 259 7.77 -17.04 37.27
C LYS A 259 6.68 -18.06 37.63
N SER A 260 5.59 -18.14 36.86
CA SER A 260 4.51 -19.11 37.10
C SER A 260 4.91 -20.56 36.77
N TRP A 261 5.83 -20.76 35.81
CA TRP A 261 6.39 -22.08 35.55
C TRP A 261 7.34 -22.54 36.64
N GLY A 262 8.19 -21.64 37.16
CA GLY A 262 9.18 -21.99 38.18
C GLY A 262 8.55 -22.53 39.46
N THR A 263 7.47 -21.90 39.94
CA THR A 263 6.76 -22.37 41.14
C THR A 263 6.09 -23.72 40.92
N THR A 264 5.51 -23.95 39.73
CA THR A 264 4.88 -25.23 39.37
C THR A 264 5.91 -26.35 39.26
N TRP A 265 7.12 -26.05 38.75
CA TRP A 265 8.20 -27.02 38.68
C TRP A 265 8.69 -27.42 40.09
N ILE A 266 8.84 -26.44 40.98
CA ILE A 266 9.24 -26.69 42.37
C ILE A 266 8.19 -27.54 43.11
N THR A 267 6.88 -27.28 42.93
CA THR A 267 5.84 -28.09 43.56
C THR A 267 5.80 -29.51 43.02
N ILE A 268 5.96 -29.70 41.71
CA ILE A 268 6.07 -31.03 41.10
C ILE A 268 7.27 -31.79 41.68
N LEU A 269 8.43 -31.14 41.81
CA LEU A 269 9.62 -31.76 42.40
C LEU A 269 9.38 -32.19 43.85
N SER A 270 8.70 -31.36 44.64
CA SER A 270 8.33 -31.69 46.03
C SER A 270 7.44 -32.94 46.10
N ILE A 271 6.46 -33.08 45.19
CA ILE A 271 5.58 -34.26 45.15
C ILE A 271 6.38 -35.52 44.80
N VAL A 272 7.30 -35.43 43.83
CA VAL A 272 8.16 -36.55 43.42
C VAL A 272 9.04 -37.02 44.58
N VAL A 273 9.64 -36.11 45.34
CA VAL A 273 10.47 -36.47 46.51
C VAL A 273 9.65 -37.21 47.57
N VAL A 274 8.43 -36.77 47.84
CA VAL A 274 7.52 -37.45 48.79
C VAL A 274 7.14 -38.83 48.29
N LEU A 275 6.86 -39.00 46.99
CA LEU A 275 6.57 -40.30 46.38
C LEU A 275 7.75 -41.27 46.48
N ILE A 276 8.97 -40.80 46.21
CA ILE A 276 10.18 -41.63 46.34
C ILE A 276 10.37 -42.05 47.81
N GLY A 277 10.23 -41.12 48.75
CA GLY A 277 10.28 -41.43 50.18
C GLY A 277 9.25 -42.49 50.56
N PHE A 278 8.01 -42.35 50.11
CA PHE A 278 6.95 -43.32 50.35
C PHE A 278 7.26 -44.71 49.78
N LEU A 279 7.77 -44.78 48.54
CA LEU A 279 8.17 -46.04 47.91
C LEU A 279 9.30 -46.71 48.69
N LEU A 280 10.30 -45.96 49.14
CA LEU A 280 11.40 -46.48 49.95
C LEU A 280 10.89 -47.06 51.27
N THR A 281 10.02 -46.34 52.00
CA THR A 281 9.45 -46.83 53.27
C THR A 281 8.59 -48.08 53.04
N PHE A 282 7.78 -48.09 51.98
CA PHE A 282 6.98 -49.25 51.60
C PHE A 282 7.88 -50.46 51.27
N PHE A 283 8.96 -50.24 50.53
CA PHE A 283 9.91 -51.28 50.18
C PHE A 283 10.59 -51.85 51.43
N VAL A 284 11.00 -51.01 52.38
CA VAL A 284 11.61 -51.43 53.65
C VAL A 284 10.65 -52.31 54.47
N ILE A 285 9.38 -51.91 54.61
CA ILE A 285 8.37 -52.72 55.31
C ILE A 285 8.10 -54.04 54.59
N ARG A 286 8.16 -54.05 53.25
CA ARG A 286 7.91 -55.28 52.48
C ARG A 286 9.10 -56.25 52.52
N ILE A 287 10.31 -55.73 52.67
CA ILE A 287 11.55 -56.52 52.68
C ILE A 287 11.91 -57.03 54.08
N THR A 288 11.52 -56.28 55.12
CA THR A 288 11.67 -56.63 56.54
C THR A 288 10.54 -57.55 56.95
#